data_AF-A0A7S0H0K8-F1
#
_entry.id   AF-A0A7S0H0K8-F1
#
_cell.length_a   1.000
_cell.length_b   1.000
_cell.length_c   1.000
_cell.angle_alpha   90.00
_cell.angle_beta   90.00
_cell.angle_gamma   90.00
#
_symmetry.space_group_name_H-M   'P 1'
#
loop_
_entity.id
_entity.type
_entity.pdbx_description
1 polymer ?
#
loop_
_entity_poly.entity_id
_entity_poly.type
_entity_poly.pdbx_seq_one_letter_code
_entity_poly.pdbx_strand_id
1 'polypeptide(L)'
;EEAYCVQGKAKKLISQILRISPLQHETSNLQATAIGQQFSIHHDFSYHQVEFLFEEGPRTWTVLTYLTHPQETHGGSTTFPYLNIDVKPKKGDSIIWPNAYQSTLIKDYRLYHAGTMVTKG
;
A
#
# COMPACT_ATOMS: atom_id res chain seq x y z
N GLU A 1 4.10 13.22 19.84
CA GLU A 1 2.62 13.27 20.00
C GLU A 1 1.89 13.56 18.68
N GLU A 2 2.36 14.51 17.86
CA GLU A 2 1.68 14.86 16.59
C GLU A 2 1.62 13.73 15.56
N ALA A 3 2.68 12.95 15.38
CA ALA A 3 2.71 11.84 14.42
C ALA A 3 1.64 10.75 14.73
N TYR A 4 1.46 10.42 16.01
CA TYR A 4 0.42 9.49 16.46
C TYR A 4 -0.99 10.04 16.18
N CYS A 5 -1.19 11.35 16.36
CA CYS A 5 -2.45 12.01 16.05
C CYS A 5 -2.78 11.95 14.55
N VAL A 6 -1.79 12.17 13.67
CA VAL A 6 -1.95 12.09 12.21
C VAL A 6 -2.29 10.66 11.77
N GLN A 7 -1.55 9.66 12.25
CA GLN A 7 -1.84 8.25 11.96
C GLN A 7 -3.23 7.83 12.44
N GLY A 8 -3.64 8.27 13.64
CA GLY A 8 -4.98 8.00 14.18
C GLY A 8 -6.10 8.59 13.31
N LYS A 9 -5.94 9.84 12.85
CA LYS A 9 -6.90 10.49 11.93
C LYS A 9 -6.97 9.75 10.58
N ALA A 10 -5.82 9.38 10.02
CA ALA A 10 -5.77 8.64 8.76
C ALA A 10 -6.47 7.27 8.87
N LYS A 11 -6.17 6.50 9.94
CA LYS A 11 -6.84 5.21 10.20
C LYS A 11 -8.35 5.37 10.28
N LYS A 12 -8.85 6.35 11.03
CA LYS A 12 -10.30 6.62 11.15
C LYS A 12 -10.95 6.92 9.80
N LEU A 13 -10.31 7.75 8.97
CA LEU A 13 -10.82 8.08 7.63
C LEU A 13 -10.85 6.83 6.72
N ILE A 14 -9.76 6.06 6.70
CA ILE A 14 -9.66 4.82 5.92
C ILE A 14 -10.74 3.82 6.35
N SER A 15 -10.96 3.65 7.66
CA SER A 15 -12.02 2.77 8.19
C SER A 15 -13.41 3.18 7.70
N GLN A 16 -13.68 4.48 7.60
CA GLN A 16 -14.94 5.00 7.08
C GLN A 16 -15.11 4.75 5.57
N ILE A 17 -14.05 4.95 4.79
CA ILE A 17 -14.05 4.74 3.33
C ILE A 17 -14.24 3.25 3.01
N LEU A 18 -13.47 2.38 3.65
CA LEU A 18 -13.46 0.94 3.35
C LEU A 18 -14.50 0.14 4.12
N ARG A 19 -15.15 0.75 5.12
CA ARG A 19 -16.07 0.08 6.05
C ARG A 19 -15.40 -1.11 6.77
N ILE A 20 -14.14 -0.94 7.14
CA ILE A 20 -13.32 -1.91 7.88
C ILE A 20 -13.07 -1.38 9.29
N SER A 21 -13.11 -2.26 10.29
CA SER A 21 -12.86 -1.87 11.68
C SER A 21 -11.42 -1.35 11.85
N PRO A 22 -11.19 -0.24 12.58
CA PRO A 22 -9.83 0.22 12.90
C PRO A 22 -8.96 -0.84 13.58
N LEU A 23 -9.58 -1.83 14.24
CA LEU A 23 -8.88 -2.95 14.89
C LEU A 23 -8.23 -3.90 13.88
N GLN A 24 -8.70 -3.91 12.63
CA GLN A 24 -8.14 -4.72 11.54
C GLN A 24 -7.00 -4.02 10.81
N HIS A 25 -6.63 -2.80 11.23
CA HIS A 25 -5.55 -2.06 10.62
C HIS A 25 -4.22 -2.43 11.29
N GLU A 26 -3.29 -2.98 10.52
CA GLU A 26 -1.89 -3.10 10.94
C GLU A 26 -1.31 -1.73 11.36
N THR A 27 -0.19 -1.77 12.08
CA THR A 27 0.58 -0.55 12.34
C THR A 27 1.07 0.04 11.02
N SER A 28 0.97 1.38 10.87
CA SER A 28 1.36 2.03 9.62
C SER A 28 2.87 1.93 9.44
N ASN A 29 3.31 1.40 8.30
CA ASN A 29 4.72 1.33 7.95
C ASN A 29 5.15 2.60 7.20
N LEU A 30 6.36 3.09 7.48
CA LEU A 30 6.98 4.17 6.73
C LEU A 30 8.10 3.60 5.87
N GLN A 31 8.02 3.83 4.56
CA GLN A 31 9.02 3.39 3.62
C GLN A 31 9.70 4.59 2.96
N ALA A 32 11.01 4.70 3.14
CA ALA A 32 11.86 5.66 2.42
C ALA A 32 12.60 4.92 1.30
N THR A 33 12.58 5.48 0.10
CA THR A 33 13.31 4.95 -1.06
C THR A 33 14.30 6.00 -1.55
N ALA A 34 15.56 5.60 -1.70
CA ALA A 34 16.64 6.46 -2.18
C ALA A 34 16.85 6.32 -3.69
N ILE A 35 17.63 7.23 -4.28
CA ILE A 35 18.06 7.15 -5.68
C ILE A 35 18.73 5.80 -5.94
N GLY A 36 18.35 5.14 -7.04
CA GLY A 36 18.79 3.81 -7.45
C GLY A 36 18.05 2.66 -6.76
N GLN A 37 17.23 2.92 -5.75
CA GLN A 37 16.41 1.90 -5.10
C GLN A 37 15.08 1.70 -5.83
N GLN A 38 14.56 0.47 -5.72
CA GLN A 38 13.27 0.05 -6.22
C GLN A 38 12.65 -0.94 -5.24
N PHE A 39 11.37 -1.24 -5.42
CA PHE A 39 10.71 -2.34 -4.72
C PHE A 39 10.25 -3.37 -5.75
N SER A 40 10.75 -4.59 -5.62
CA SER A 40 10.46 -5.67 -6.58
C SER A 40 8.97 -5.95 -6.68
N ILE A 41 8.57 -6.54 -7.81
CA ILE A 41 7.20 -6.99 -8.01
C ILE A 41 6.80 -8.00 -6.92
N HIS A 42 5.70 -7.72 -6.23
CA HIS A 42 5.21 -8.52 -5.12
C HIS A 42 3.70 -8.34 -4.97
N HIS A 43 3.13 -9.03 -3.98
CA HIS A 43 1.72 -8.96 -3.67
C HIS A 43 1.55 -8.94 -2.14
N ASP A 44 0.71 -8.04 -1.63
CA ASP A 44 0.55 -7.85 -0.17
C ASP A 44 -0.22 -8.98 0.51
N PHE A 45 -1.17 -9.61 -0.19
CA PHE A 45 -1.82 -10.83 0.28
C PHE A 45 -0.84 -12.00 0.33
N SER A 46 -0.79 -12.68 1.48
CA SER A 46 -0.04 -13.92 1.68
C SER A 46 -0.96 -15.08 2.09
N TYR A 47 -0.94 -16.19 1.33
CA TYR A 47 -1.65 -17.41 1.73
C TYR A 47 -1.08 -18.02 3.01
N HIS A 48 0.19 -17.77 3.31
CA HIS A 48 0.82 -18.19 4.55
C HIS A 48 0.11 -17.62 5.79
N GLN A 49 -0.44 -16.40 5.72
CA GLN A 49 -1.20 -15.82 6.84
C GLN A 49 -2.52 -16.58 7.09
N VAL A 50 -3.10 -17.17 6.03
CA VAL A 50 -4.31 -18.01 6.12
C VAL A 50 -3.96 -19.42 6.61
N GLU A 51 -2.96 -20.05 5.99
CA GLU A 51 -2.56 -21.43 6.28
C GLU A 51 -2.09 -21.61 7.72
N PHE A 52 -1.37 -20.62 8.26
CA PHE A 52 -0.84 -20.67 9.63
C PHE A 52 -1.73 -19.96 10.65
N LEU A 53 -2.96 -19.57 10.27
CA LEU A 53 -3.96 -18.97 11.16
C LEU A 53 -3.39 -17.83 12.01
N PHE A 54 -2.61 -16.94 11.39
CA PHE A 54 -2.11 -15.77 12.10
C PHE A 54 -3.29 -14.94 12.60
N GLU A 55 -3.21 -14.45 13.84
CA GLU A 55 -4.31 -13.70 14.48
C GLU A 55 -4.73 -12.48 13.65
N GLU A 56 -3.78 -11.87 12.95
CA GLU A 56 -3.97 -10.71 12.07
C GLU A 56 -4.69 -11.07 10.75
N GLY A 57 -4.63 -12.32 10.33
CA GLY A 57 -5.12 -12.79 9.04
C GLY A 57 -4.37 -12.21 7.83
N PRO A 58 -4.87 -12.40 6.60
CA PRO A 58 -4.23 -11.87 5.41
C PRO A 58 -4.60 -10.39 5.15
N ARG A 59 -3.69 -9.66 4.51
CA ARG A 59 -3.94 -8.29 4.03
C ARG A 59 -4.94 -8.29 2.88
N THR A 60 -6.16 -7.84 3.13
CA THR A 60 -7.24 -7.78 2.12
C THR A 60 -7.31 -6.45 1.38
N TRP A 61 -6.77 -5.37 1.96
CA TRP A 61 -6.68 -4.04 1.35
C TRP A 61 -5.34 -3.41 1.65
N THR A 62 -4.84 -2.62 0.70
CA THR A 62 -3.67 -1.76 0.90
C THR A 62 -4.06 -0.31 0.67
N VAL A 63 -3.55 0.57 1.54
CA VAL A 63 -3.60 2.03 1.37
C VAL A 63 -2.17 2.54 1.40
N LEU A 64 -1.69 3.06 0.27
CA LEU A 64 -0.39 3.69 0.15
C LEU A 64 -0.57 5.20 0.01
N THR A 65 0.10 5.98 0.84
CA THR A 65 0.07 7.45 0.78
C THR A 65 1.45 7.99 0.46
N TYR A 66 1.55 8.84 -0.55
CA TYR A 66 2.81 9.47 -0.93
C TYR A 66 3.09 10.68 -0.03
N LEU A 67 4.27 10.69 0.60
CA LEU A 67 4.66 11.74 1.54
C LEU A 67 5.66 12.76 0.93
N THR A 68 6.16 12.50 -0.28
CA THR A 68 7.15 13.32 -1.00
C THR A 68 6.61 13.83 -2.34
N HIS A 69 7.19 14.92 -2.87
CA HIS A 69 6.70 15.55 -4.09
C HIS A 69 7.29 14.94 -5.38
N PRO A 70 6.54 14.93 -6.50
CA PRO A 70 7.05 14.48 -7.80
C PRO A 70 8.09 15.44 -8.41
N GLN A 71 8.27 16.64 -7.85
CA GLN A 71 9.37 17.55 -8.22
C GLN A 71 10.69 17.16 -7.53
N GLU A 72 10.59 16.51 -6.37
CA GLU A 72 11.73 16.01 -5.61
C GLU A 72 12.23 14.71 -6.22
N THR A 73 11.36 13.88 -6.80
CA THR A 73 11.72 12.57 -7.34
C THR A 73 11.38 12.37 -8.82
N HIS A 74 12.28 11.75 -9.60
CA HIS A 74 11.96 11.15 -10.90
C HIS A 74 11.97 9.62 -10.74
N GLY A 75 11.04 8.91 -11.37
CA GLY A 75 10.82 7.49 -11.11
C GLY A 75 9.99 7.27 -9.82
N GLY A 76 10.15 6.14 -9.13
CA GLY A 76 9.44 5.89 -7.86
C GLY A 76 7.93 5.70 -7.99
N SER A 77 7.43 5.48 -9.21
CA SER A 77 6.01 5.22 -9.47
C SER A 77 5.59 3.86 -8.93
N THR A 78 4.35 3.76 -8.44
CA THR A 78 3.73 2.48 -8.09
C THR A 78 3.08 1.91 -9.34
N THR A 79 3.58 0.78 -9.81
CA THR A 79 3.10 0.13 -11.04
C THR A 79 2.35 -1.16 -10.72
N PHE A 80 1.25 -1.38 -11.43
CA PHE A 80 0.47 -2.62 -11.45
C PHE A 80 0.60 -3.24 -12.86
N PRO A 81 1.66 -4.02 -13.13
CA PRO A 81 2.02 -4.45 -14.48
C PRO A 81 0.91 -5.25 -15.18
N TYR A 82 0.18 -6.09 -14.45
CA TYR A 82 -0.91 -6.90 -15.03
C TYR A 82 -2.19 -6.11 -15.31
N LEU A 83 -2.29 -4.87 -14.78
CA LEU A 83 -3.37 -3.93 -15.10
C LEU A 83 -2.92 -2.84 -16.08
N ASN A 84 -1.63 -2.79 -16.43
CA ASN A 84 -1.04 -1.69 -17.20
C ASN A 84 -1.33 -0.31 -16.58
N ILE A 85 -1.25 -0.21 -15.25
CA ILE A 85 -1.44 1.03 -14.50
C ILE A 85 -0.09 1.45 -13.93
N ASP A 86 0.22 2.74 -14.07
CA ASP A 86 1.37 3.39 -13.46
C ASP A 86 0.91 4.66 -12.73
N VAL A 87 1.15 4.70 -11.42
CA VAL A 87 0.77 5.82 -10.57
C VAL A 87 2.02 6.56 -10.14
N LYS A 88 2.14 7.80 -10.61
CA LYS A 88 3.22 8.70 -10.22
C LYS A 88 2.99 9.23 -8.80
N PRO A 89 4.01 9.24 -7.94
CA PRO A 89 3.88 9.71 -6.57
C PRO A 89 3.53 11.20 -6.56
N LYS A 90 2.48 11.56 -5.83
CA LYS A 90 2.12 12.96 -5.59
C LYS A 90 1.84 13.16 -4.12
N LYS A 91 2.62 14.04 -3.47
CA LYS A 91 2.51 14.30 -2.03
C LYS A 91 1.06 14.54 -1.60
N GLY A 92 0.63 13.78 -0.60
CA GLY A 92 -0.71 13.84 -0.03
C GLY A 92 -1.73 12.94 -0.74
N ASP A 93 -1.45 12.48 -1.96
CA ASP A 93 -2.32 11.53 -2.64
C ASP A 93 -2.16 10.14 -2.01
N SER A 94 -3.28 9.43 -1.90
CA SER A 94 -3.33 8.04 -1.50
C SER A 94 -3.91 7.20 -2.64
N ILE A 95 -3.34 6.03 -2.85
CA ILE A 95 -3.94 4.97 -3.68
C ILE A 95 -4.39 3.82 -2.80
N ILE A 96 -5.53 3.23 -3.15
CA ILE A 96 -6.21 2.22 -2.35
C ILE A 96 -6.62 1.08 -3.29
N TRP A 97 -6.30 -0.17 -2.93
CA TRP A 97 -6.67 -1.33 -3.75
C TRP A 97 -6.97 -2.59 -2.93
N PRO A 98 -7.86 -3.49 -3.42
CA PRO A 98 -8.23 -4.73 -2.74
C PRO A 98 -7.34 -5.91 -3.15
N ASN A 99 -6.53 -6.45 -2.25
CA ASN A 99 -5.59 -7.54 -2.52
C ASN A 99 -6.25 -8.91 -2.82
N ALA A 100 -7.54 -9.05 -2.58
CA ALA A 100 -8.31 -10.25 -2.85
C ALA A 100 -9.60 -9.92 -3.60
N TYR A 101 -10.17 -10.90 -4.30
CA TYR A 101 -11.51 -10.72 -4.89
C TYR A 101 -12.53 -10.41 -3.80
N GLN A 102 -13.47 -9.53 -4.12
CA GLN A 102 -14.45 -9.02 -3.18
C GLN A 102 -15.13 -10.14 -2.38
N SER A 103 -15.12 -10.01 -1.06
CA SER A 103 -15.72 -10.98 -0.13
C SER A 103 -15.12 -12.39 -0.19
N THR A 104 -13.88 -12.53 -0.67
CA THR A 104 -13.15 -13.81 -0.69
C THR A 104 -11.77 -13.66 -0.03
N LEU A 105 -11.14 -14.80 0.26
CA LEU A 105 -9.70 -14.89 0.56
C LEU A 105 -8.90 -15.41 -0.64
N ILE A 106 -9.39 -15.15 -1.85
CA ILE A 106 -8.74 -15.52 -3.09
C ILE A 106 -7.96 -14.32 -3.60
N LYS A 107 -6.63 -14.47 -3.66
CA LYS A 107 -5.69 -13.45 -4.14
C LYS A 107 -6.07 -12.98 -5.56
N ASP A 108 -6.14 -11.68 -5.78
CA ASP A 108 -6.27 -11.10 -7.12
C ASP A 108 -4.88 -10.89 -7.73
N TYR A 109 -4.43 -11.85 -8.55
CA TYR A 109 -3.12 -11.81 -9.20
C TYR A 109 -2.87 -10.59 -10.09
N ARG A 110 -3.91 -9.83 -10.45
CA ARG A 110 -3.72 -8.59 -11.22
C ARG A 110 -3.09 -7.48 -10.38
N LEU A 111 -3.16 -7.59 -9.05
CA LEU A 111 -2.68 -6.57 -8.12
C LEU A 111 -1.26 -6.80 -7.61
N TYR A 112 -0.51 -7.67 -8.27
CA TYR A 112 0.94 -7.59 -8.13
C TYR A 112 1.39 -6.19 -8.51
N HIS A 113 2.27 -5.63 -7.69
CA HIS A 113 2.72 -4.28 -7.83
C HIS A 113 4.19 -4.14 -7.46
N ALA A 114 4.80 -3.05 -7.93
CA ALA A 114 6.19 -2.72 -7.71
C ALA A 114 6.36 -1.22 -7.47
N GLY A 115 7.43 -0.85 -6.77
CA GLY A 115 7.93 0.52 -6.74
C GLY A 115 9.03 0.63 -7.79
N THR A 116 8.80 1.39 -8.86
CA THR A 116 9.79 1.59 -9.91
C THR A 116 11.01 2.33 -9.38
N MET A 117 12.15 2.16 -10.04
CA MET A 117 13.42 2.75 -9.59
C MET A 117 13.32 4.27 -9.46
N VAL A 118 13.82 4.81 -8.36
CA VAL A 118 14.01 6.25 -8.18
C VAL A 118 15.27 6.65 -8.95
N THR A 119 15.13 7.55 -9.91
CA THR A 119 16.21 7.99 -10.80
C THR A 119 16.72 9.40 -10.45
N LYS A 120 15.95 10.15 -9.66
CA LYS A 120 16.34 11.42 -9.02
C LYS A 120 15.59 11.55 -7.70
N GLY A 121 16.16 12.22 -6.71
CA GLY A 121 15.62 12.41 -5.37
C GLY A 121 16.12 13.70 -4.74
#